data_AF-A0A7V5LZP3-F1
#
_entry.id   AF-A0A7V5LZP3-F1
#
_cell.length_a   1.000
_cell.length_b   1.000
_cell.length_c   1.000
_cell.angle_alpha   90.00
_cell.angle_beta   90.00
_cell.angle_gamma   90.00
#
_symmetry.space_group_name_H-M   'P 1'
#
loop_
_entity.id
_entity.type
_entity.pdbx_description
1 polymer ?
#
loop_
_entity_poly.entity_id
_entity_poly.type
_entity_poly.pdbx_seq_one_letter_code
_entity_poly.pdbx_strand_id
1 'polypeptide(L)'
;EVMPLEPLYEKWISFGWHVIEINGHSFTQIMNALNMAKNIKEKPTLIIAHTVKGCGVSFMEDKVEWHAVSMTKEQVKNALRELGCSQEEIEATLLQMKEG
;
A
#
# COMPACT_ATOMS: atom_id res chain seq x y z
N GLU A 1 20.35 -2.60 -12.08
CA GLU A 1 20.71 -2.51 -10.66
C GLU A 1 19.97 -1.31 -10.07
N VAL A 2 19.24 -1.50 -8.96
CA VAL A 2 18.50 -0.42 -8.30
C VAL A 2 19.41 0.14 -7.19
N MET A 3 19.63 1.45 -7.17
CA MET A 3 20.49 2.10 -6.18
C MET A 3 19.91 1.92 -4.76
N PRO A 4 20.70 1.48 -3.77
CA PRO A 4 20.22 1.33 -2.41
C PRO A 4 19.85 2.70 -1.83
N LEU A 5 18.65 2.80 -1.27
CA LEU A 5 18.12 4.05 -0.71
C LEU A 5 18.35 4.18 0.80
N GLU A 6 18.74 3.08 1.46
CA GLU A 6 18.87 3.02 2.91
C GLU A 6 20.15 3.68 3.45
N PRO A 7 20.11 4.24 4.67
CA PRO A 7 18.95 4.25 5.56
C PRO A 7 18.06 5.50 5.33
N LEU A 8 16.77 5.27 5.02
CA LEU A 8 15.86 6.36 4.62
C LEU A 8 15.59 7.33 5.77
N TYR A 9 15.39 6.83 6.99
CA TYR A 9 15.06 7.66 8.15
C TYR A 9 16.12 8.75 8.40
N GLU A 10 17.37 8.36 8.57
CA GLU A 10 18.50 9.24 8.87
C GLU A 10 18.75 10.21 7.72
N LYS A 11 18.61 9.75 6.47
CA LYS A 11 18.76 10.59 5.28
C LYS A 11 17.79 11.77 5.32
N TRP A 12 16.51 11.53 5.61
CA TRP A 12 15.51 12.59 5.64
C TRP A 12 15.60 13.47 6.89
N ILE A 13 15.97 12.91 8.05
CA ILE A 13 16.30 13.70 9.24
C ILE A 13 17.45 14.67 8.93
N SER A 14 18.49 14.24 8.22
CA SER A 14 19.63 15.09 7.85
C SER A 14 19.24 16.26 6.94
N PHE A 15 18.16 16.13 6.17
CA PHE A 15 17.56 17.20 5.36
C PHE A 15 16.61 18.10 6.13
N GLY A 16 16.52 17.94 7.46
CA GLY A 16 15.70 18.79 8.33
C GLY A 16 14.24 18.39 8.39
N TRP A 17 13.85 17.22 7.88
CA TRP A 17 12.45 16.76 7.93
C TRP A 17 12.08 16.23 9.32
N HIS A 18 10.80 16.26 9.64
CA HIS A 18 10.22 15.42 10.69
C HIS A 18 9.89 14.07 10.07
N VAL A 19 10.49 12.98 10.56
CA VAL A 19 10.27 11.65 9.99
C VAL A 19 9.50 10.78 10.99
N ILE A 20 8.43 10.15 10.52
CA ILE A 20 7.59 9.22 11.27
C ILE A 20 7.62 7.87 10.56
N GLU A 21 7.88 6.78 11.27
CA GLU A 21 7.77 5.42 10.72
C GLU A 21 6.52 4.73 11.26
N ILE A 22 5.79 4.04 10.38
CA ILE A 22 4.56 3.32 10.73
C ILE A 22 4.47 1.97 10.03
N ASN A 23 3.69 1.06 10.61
CA ASN A 23 3.09 -0.02 9.85
C ASN A 23 2.01 0.57 8.91
N GLY A 24 2.26 0.52 7.61
CA GLY A 24 1.37 1.04 6.57
C GLY A 24 0.05 0.29 6.40
N HIS A 25 -0.14 -0.82 7.12
CA HIS A 25 -1.39 -1.59 7.16
C HIS A 25 -2.16 -1.38 8.48
N SER A 26 -1.68 -0.50 9.37
CA SER A 26 -2.37 -0.17 10.62
C SER A 26 -3.09 1.18 10.50
N PHE A 27 -4.42 1.14 10.35
CA PHE A 27 -5.25 2.36 10.32
C PHE A 27 -5.01 3.26 11.53
N THR A 28 -4.84 2.69 12.73
CA THR A 28 -4.53 3.46 13.93
C THR A 28 -3.21 4.23 13.80
N GLN A 29 -2.14 3.58 13.31
CA GLN A 29 -0.85 4.26 13.15
C GLN A 29 -0.89 5.31 12.05
N ILE A 30 -1.56 5.02 10.93
CA ILE A 30 -1.78 5.99 9.85
C ILE A 30 -2.49 7.24 10.38
N MET A 31 -3.60 7.07 11.09
CA MET A 31 -4.37 8.19 11.63
C MET A 31 -3.57 9.01 12.64
N ASN A 32 -2.81 8.34 13.53
CA ASN A 32 -1.95 9.00 14.50
C ASN A 32 -0.82 9.79 13.82
N ALA A 33 -0.16 9.21 12.81
CA ALA A 33 0.91 9.87 12.06
C ALA A 33 0.40 11.08 11.28
N LEU A 34 -0.77 10.98 10.63
CA LEU A 34 -1.40 12.10 9.95
C LEU A 34 -1.80 13.22 10.91
N ASN A 35 -2.34 12.88 12.09
CA ASN A 35 -2.68 13.87 13.12
C ASN A 35 -1.41 14.55 13.68
N MET A 36 -0.33 13.80 13.90
CA MET A 36 0.96 14.35 14.31
C MET A 36 1.51 15.30 13.24
N ALA A 37 1.57 14.85 11.98
CA ALA A 37 2.06 15.64 10.85
C ALA A 37 1.33 16.98 10.70
N LYS A 38 0.00 17.00 10.91
CA LYS A 38 -0.80 18.23 10.90
C LYS A 38 -0.39 19.24 11.99
N ASN A 39 0.15 18.78 13.11
CA ASN A 39 0.53 19.62 14.25
C ASN A 39 1.99 20.11 14.17
N ILE A 40 2.83 19.52 13.32
CA ILE A 40 4.19 20.02 13.06
C ILE A 40 4.11 21.20 12.10
N LYS A 41 4.63 22.37 12.52
CA LYS A 41 4.57 23.63 11.75
C LYS A 41 5.91 24.13 11.26
N GLU A 42 7.00 23.77 11.95
CA GLU A 42 8.33 24.35 11.70
C GLU A 42 9.11 23.65 10.58
N LYS A 43 8.71 22.43 10.21
CA LYS A 43 9.39 21.62 9.20
C LYS A 43 8.43 20.69 8.45
N PRO A 44 8.76 20.30 7.21
CA PRO A 44 7.99 19.29 6.49
C PRO A 44 8.01 17.95 7.22
N THR A 45 6.96 17.15 7.04
CA THR A 45 6.86 15.81 7.62
C THR A 45 6.90 14.76 6.51
N LEU A 46 7.73 13.73 6.70
CA LEU A 46 7.77 12.50 5.92
C LEU A 46 7.23 11.36 6.79
N ILE A 47 6.30 10.59 6.24
CA ILE A 47 5.81 9.35 6.86
C ILE A 47 6.36 8.19 6.02
N ILE A 48 7.26 7.39 6.58
CA ILE A 48 7.74 6.14 6.00
C ILE A 48 6.77 5.04 6.42
N ALA A 49 5.94 4.60 5.47
CA ALA A 49 4.96 3.55 5.70
C ALA A 49 5.50 2.20 5.21
N HIS A 50 5.80 1.32 6.16
CA HIS A 50 6.21 -0.05 5.90
C HIS A 50 5.02 -0.86 5.39
N THR A 51 5.05 -1.28 4.13
CA THR A 51 3.92 -1.95 3.45
C THR A 51 4.36 -3.26 2.81
N VAL A 52 3.38 -4.12 2.56
CA VAL A 52 3.50 -5.34 1.75
C VAL A 52 2.81 -5.07 0.43
N LYS A 53 3.55 -5.14 -0.67
CA LYS A 53 2.97 -4.98 -2.01
C LYS A 53 1.97 -6.12 -2.24
N GLY A 54 0.76 -5.80 -2.70
CA GLY A 54 -0.28 -6.82 -2.90
C GLY A 54 -0.91 -7.37 -1.62
N CYS A 55 -0.76 -6.68 -0.47
CA CYS A 55 -1.32 -7.10 0.82
C CYS A 55 -2.79 -7.51 0.73
N GLY A 56 -3.12 -8.65 1.36
CA GLY A 56 -4.48 -9.19 1.40
C GLY A 56 -4.83 -10.10 0.23
N VAL A 57 -3.93 -10.29 -0.74
CA VAL A 57 -4.07 -11.25 -1.83
C VAL A 57 -2.81 -12.11 -1.90
N SER A 58 -2.90 -13.33 -1.40
CA SER A 58 -1.81 -14.28 -1.18
C SER A 58 -0.92 -14.51 -2.41
N PHE A 59 -1.50 -14.56 -3.60
CA PHE A 59 -0.74 -14.76 -4.82
C PHE A 59 -0.04 -13.49 -5.33
N MET A 60 -0.36 -12.31 -4.78
CA MET A 60 0.21 -11.01 -5.12
C MET A 60 1.21 -10.48 -4.08
N GLU A 61 1.15 -10.97 -2.85
CA GLU A 61 1.99 -10.48 -1.76
C GLU A 61 3.49 -10.60 -2.06
N ASP A 62 4.18 -9.47 -1.93
CA ASP A 62 5.63 -9.32 -2.10
C ASP A 62 6.20 -9.81 -3.44
N LYS A 63 5.40 -9.71 -4.50
CA LYS A 63 5.76 -10.20 -5.84
C LYS A 63 5.93 -9.08 -6.86
N VAL A 64 7.08 -9.09 -7.55
CA VAL A 64 7.48 -8.03 -8.49
C VAL A 64 6.58 -8.02 -9.73
N GLU A 65 6.18 -9.19 -10.23
CA GLU A 65 5.36 -9.37 -11.42
C GLU A 65 4.04 -8.61 -11.36
N TRP A 66 3.45 -8.46 -10.16
CA TRP A 66 2.20 -7.73 -9.95
C TRP A 66 2.34 -6.20 -9.94
N HIS A 67 3.46 -5.66 -10.43
CA HIS A 67 3.62 -4.21 -10.60
C HIS A 67 2.81 -3.67 -11.79
N ALA A 68 2.77 -4.42 -12.90
CA ALA A 68 2.24 -3.94 -14.17
C ALA A 68 1.43 -5.00 -14.95
N VAL A 69 1.11 -6.14 -14.32
CA VAL A 69 0.36 -7.22 -14.94
C VAL A 69 -1.14 -7.03 -14.71
N SER A 70 -1.92 -7.13 -15.79
CA SER A 70 -3.38 -7.19 -15.73
C SER A 70 -3.86 -8.55 -15.22
N MET A 71 -4.87 -8.55 -14.37
CA MET A 71 -5.49 -9.78 -13.86
C MET A 71 -6.49 -10.38 -14.86
N THR A 72 -6.55 -11.70 -14.91
CA THR A 72 -7.66 -12.43 -15.55
C THR A 72 -8.94 -12.34 -14.71
N LYS A 73 -10.12 -12.63 -15.31
CA LYS A 73 -11.39 -12.71 -14.56
C LYS A 73 -11.31 -13.69 -13.38
N GLU A 74 -10.61 -14.80 -13.53
CA GLU A 74 -10.41 -15.79 -12.46
C GLU A 74 -9.53 -15.24 -11.33
N GLN A 75 -8.44 -14.55 -11.67
CA GLN A 75 -7.57 -13.92 -10.67
C GLN A 75 -8.30 -12.81 -9.90
N VAL A 76 -9.10 -11.99 -10.59
CA VAL A 76 -9.96 -10.98 -9.93
C VAL A 76 -10.93 -11.66 -8.97
N LYS A 77 -11.61 -12.73 -9.41
CA LYS A 77 -12.54 -13.48 -8.57
C LYS A 77 -11.88 -14.01 -7.29
N ASN A 78 -10.68 -14.57 -7.41
CA ASN A 78 -9.94 -15.12 -6.27
C ASN A 78 -9.43 -14.02 -5.33
N ALA A 79 -8.88 -12.93 -5.87
CA ALA A 79 -8.46 -11.77 -5.08
C ALA A 79 -9.62 -11.19 -4.26
N LEU A 80 -10.79 -10.98 -4.87
CA LEU A 80 -11.96 -10.45 -4.17
C LEU A 80 -12.47 -11.37 -3.05
N ARG A 81 -12.39 -12.70 -3.24
CA ARG A 81 -12.71 -13.66 -2.18
C ARG A 81 -11.75 -13.57 -1.00
N GLU A 82 -10.44 -13.45 -1.28
CA GLU A 82 -9.43 -13.29 -0.23
C GLU A 82 -9.60 -11.98 0.55
N LEU A 83 -10.08 -10.93 -0.11
CA LEU A 83 -10.45 -9.66 0.51
C LEU A 83 -11.78 -9.69 1.28
N GLY A 84 -12.50 -10.83 1.26
CA GLY A 84 -13.76 -11.00 1.98
C GLY A 84 -14.98 -10.35 1.33
N CYS A 85 -14.93 -10.03 0.04
CA CYS A 85 -16.08 -9.51 -0.69
C CYS A 85 -17.22 -10.54 -0.79
N SER A 86 -18.45 -10.03 -0.86
CA SER A 86 -19.64 -10.86 -1.04
C SER A 86 -19.72 -11.44 -2.45
N GLN A 87 -20.53 -12.48 -2.62
CA GLN A 87 -20.74 -13.10 -3.93
C GLN A 87 -21.38 -12.11 -4.92
N GLU A 88 -22.30 -11.25 -4.45
CA GLU A 88 -22.92 -10.21 -5.27
C GLU A 88 -21.91 -9.15 -5.72
N GLU A 89 -21.00 -8.72 -4.83
CA GLU A 89 -19.94 -7.75 -5.17
C GLU A 89 -18.97 -8.32 -6.22
N ILE A 90 -18.63 -9.60 -6.08
CA ILE A 90 -17.76 -10.31 -7.02
C ILE A 90 -18.40 -10.37 -8.41
N GLU A 91 -19.66 -10.80 -8.49
CA GLU A 91 -20.37 -10.93 -9.76
C GLU A 91 -20.58 -9.59 -10.45
N ALA A 92 -20.97 -8.55 -9.70
CA ALA A 92 -21.12 -7.20 -10.21
C ALA A 92 -19.80 -6.66 -10.81
N THR A 93 -18.67 -6.93 -10.14
CA THR A 93 -17.34 -6.54 -10.63
C THR A 93 -16.99 -7.28 -11.93
N LEU A 94 -17.20 -8.60 -11.98
CA LEU A 94 -16.87 -9.42 -13.16
C LEU A 94 -17.71 -9.07 -14.39
N LEU A 95 -18.95 -8.60 -14.21
CA LEU A 95 -19.82 -8.17 -15.30
C LEU A 95 -19.33 -6.88 -15.98
N GLN A 96 -18.68 -5.99 -15.23
CA GLN A 96 -18.12 -4.73 -15.74
C GLN A 96 -16.79 -4.91 -16.46
N MET A 97 -16.12 -6.06 -16.27
CA MET A 97 -14.89 -6.38 -16.97
C MET A 97 -15.21 -6.67 -18.45
N LYS A 98 -14.77 -5.77 -19.34
CA LYS A 98 -14.78 -5.99 -20.79
C LYS A 98 -14.09 -7.33 -21.09
N GLU A 99 -14.63 -8.07 -22.06
CA GLU A 99 -13.86 -9.17 -22.65
C GLU A 99 -12.61 -8.56 -23.26
N GLY A 100 -11.45 -8.97 -22.75
CA GLY A 100 -10.15 -8.59 -23.26
C GLY A 100 -9.85 -9.31 -24.57
#